data_AF-A0A7C7GWJ2-F1
#
_entry.id   AF-A0A7C7GWJ2-F1
#
_cell.length_a   1.000
_cell.length_b   1.000
_cell.length_c   1.000
_cell.angle_alpha   90.00
_cell.angle_beta   90.00
_cell.angle_gamma   90.00
#
_symmetry.space_group_name_H-M   'P 1'
#
loop_
_entity.id
_entity.type
_entity.pdbx_description
1 polymer ?
#
loop_
_entity_poly.entity_id
_entity_poly.type
_entity_poly.pdbx_seq_one_letter_code
_entity_poly.pdbx_strand_id
1 'polypeptide(L)'
;MGNSDFTLKLNEIPVIDNHCHPPLKSSIETESEFKRFFTESFDPRIVSSHVQNTLFYPQSLRDINAMLGRGGEPNIEAILTERNLLGTAGLVRRIVQRANIGGMIVDFGYQADDSHSVDDMRGMLQGLDCPCLYVLRLETRAEQLMIANPDFDRFMTAFVLEFTNLRVKGVAALKSIIAYRSGLDIQSTTESQAAEAFNEVMASQKQSEIPLRLTSKTLLDYLIVEALNIVSTQNIPVQFHTALGDTDVDLLKANPLLLKPIFDDQRFRDVPIVLLHCYPYLKEAAYLTNMYGNAYLDLS
;
A
#
# COMPACT_ATOMS: atom_id res chain seq x y z
N MET A 1 27.46 30.40 1.10
CA MET A 1 26.07 30.83 0.85
C MET A 1 25.18 29.85 1.60
N GLY A 2 24.37 30.38 2.53
CA GLY A 2 23.69 29.60 3.57
C GLY A 2 22.56 28.74 3.03
N ASN A 3 22.75 27.43 3.06
CA ASN A 3 21.69 26.44 2.85
C ASN A 3 20.91 26.12 4.15
N SER A 4 21.01 26.95 5.20
CA SER A 4 20.50 26.58 6.53
C SER A 4 19.06 27.01 6.79
N ASP A 5 18.52 28.06 6.16
CA ASP A 5 17.18 28.56 6.50
C ASP A 5 16.04 27.80 5.79
N PHE A 6 16.24 27.43 4.51
CA PHE A 6 15.23 26.69 3.74
C PHE A 6 15.02 25.26 4.25
N THR A 7 16.10 24.52 4.52
CA THR A 7 16.00 23.15 5.05
C THR A 7 15.39 23.12 6.45
N LEU A 8 15.71 24.10 7.31
CA LEU A 8 15.07 24.21 8.63
C LEU A 8 13.56 24.41 8.49
N LYS A 9 13.13 25.31 7.60
CA LYS A 9 11.71 25.55 7.31
C LYS A 9 10.98 24.33 6.75
N LEU A 10 11.63 23.51 5.93
CA LEU A 10 11.03 22.27 5.44
C LEU A 10 10.78 21.25 6.56
N ASN A 11 11.69 21.14 7.53
CA ASN A 11 11.54 20.21 8.65
C ASN A 11 10.39 20.60 9.61
N GLU A 12 9.99 21.88 9.61
CA GLU A 12 8.86 22.37 10.41
C GLU A 12 7.49 22.02 9.80
N ILE A 13 7.44 21.68 8.50
CA ILE A 13 6.20 21.32 7.82
C ILE A 13 5.85 19.86 8.17
N PRO A 14 4.69 19.60 8.80
CA PRO A 14 4.28 18.25 9.10
C PRO A 14 4.00 17.46 7.82
N VAL A 15 4.50 16.23 7.76
CA VAL A 15 4.27 15.31 6.65
C VAL A 15 2.99 14.53 6.91
N ILE A 16 2.12 14.44 5.90
CA ILE A 16 1.03 13.45 5.88
C ILE A 16 1.51 12.27 5.06
N ASP A 17 1.74 11.14 5.72
CA ASP A 17 2.09 9.90 5.05
C ASP A 17 0.84 9.34 4.35
N ASN A 18 0.78 9.52 3.04
CA ASN A 18 -0.42 9.26 2.25
C ASN A 18 -0.66 7.77 1.97
N HIS A 19 0.35 6.92 2.15
CA HIS A 19 0.22 5.48 2.00
C HIS A 19 1.36 4.76 2.75
N CYS A 20 1.00 4.04 3.80
CA CYS A 20 1.94 3.19 4.52
C CYS A 20 1.28 1.91 5.03
N HIS A 21 2.09 1.02 5.63
CA HIS A 21 1.64 -0.23 6.23
C HIS A 21 1.85 -0.25 7.74
N PRO A 22 1.01 -0.98 8.50
CA PRO A 22 1.25 -1.20 9.92
C PRO A 22 2.54 -2.01 10.14
N PRO A 23 3.25 -1.80 11.26
CA PRO A 23 4.39 -2.63 11.62
C PRO A 23 3.94 -4.08 11.90
N LEU A 24 4.86 -5.02 11.70
CA LEU A 24 4.66 -6.41 12.08
C LEU A 24 4.56 -6.58 13.61
N LYS A 25 3.82 -7.60 14.04
CA LYS A 25 3.70 -8.00 15.45
C LYS A 25 4.96 -8.68 15.96
N SER A 26 5.66 -9.41 15.09
CA SER A 26 6.89 -10.12 15.45
C SER A 26 8.05 -9.14 15.66
N SER A 27 8.85 -9.41 16.68
CA SER A 27 10.14 -8.73 16.87
C SER A 27 11.16 -9.21 15.84
N ILE A 28 12.15 -8.35 15.57
CA ILE A 28 13.28 -8.66 14.69
C ILE A 28 14.45 -9.03 15.61
N GLU A 29 14.86 -10.29 15.59
CA GLU A 29 15.87 -10.81 16.54
C GLU A 29 17.24 -10.97 15.89
N THR A 30 17.28 -11.15 14.58
CA THR A 30 18.50 -11.42 13.84
C THR A 30 18.83 -10.34 12.81
N GLU A 31 20.11 -10.18 12.51
CA GLU A 31 20.57 -9.31 11.42
C GLU A 31 19.99 -9.73 10.06
N SER A 32 19.79 -11.03 9.84
CA SER A 32 19.21 -11.54 8.59
C SER A 32 17.76 -11.08 8.42
N GLU A 33 16.93 -11.21 9.47
CA GLU A 33 15.56 -10.70 9.47
C GLU A 33 15.52 -9.19 9.28
N PHE A 34 16.43 -8.47 9.92
CA PHE A 34 16.53 -7.02 9.79
C PHE A 34 16.86 -6.60 8.36
N LYS A 35 17.81 -7.28 7.71
CA LYS A 35 18.23 -7.02 6.32
C LYS A 35 17.10 -7.19 5.30
N ARG A 36 16.06 -7.99 5.60
CA ARG A 36 14.90 -8.16 4.71
C ARG A 36 14.13 -6.87 4.48
N PHE A 37 14.15 -5.93 5.41
CA PHE A 37 13.44 -4.64 5.27
C PHE A 37 14.18 -3.62 4.40
N PHE A 38 15.27 -4.01 3.76
CA PHE A 38 16.07 -3.14 2.89
C PHE A 38 16.05 -3.59 1.42
N THR A 39 15.15 -4.49 1.06
CA THR A 39 14.96 -4.99 -0.31
C THR A 39 13.58 -5.61 -0.47
N GLU A 40 13.00 -5.48 -1.67
CA GLU A 40 11.79 -6.19 -2.07
C GLU A 40 12.08 -7.64 -2.55
N SER A 41 13.34 -8.07 -2.55
CA SER A 41 13.72 -9.40 -3.01
C SER A 41 13.52 -10.47 -1.94
N PHE A 42 12.88 -11.58 -2.32
CA PHE A 42 12.83 -12.80 -1.50
C PHE A 42 14.06 -13.71 -1.66
N ASP A 43 15.02 -13.36 -2.52
CA ASP A 43 16.21 -14.19 -2.75
C ASP A 43 17.16 -14.12 -1.54
N PRO A 44 17.45 -15.25 -0.87
CA PRO A 44 18.33 -15.27 0.30
C PRO A 44 19.75 -14.73 0.01
N ARG A 45 20.22 -14.83 -1.24
CA ARG A 45 21.53 -14.29 -1.66
C ARG A 45 21.51 -12.76 -1.64
N ILE A 46 20.41 -12.16 -2.09
CA ILE A 46 20.24 -10.70 -2.07
C ILE A 46 20.27 -10.20 -0.63
N VAL A 47 19.44 -10.80 0.23
CA VAL A 47 19.32 -10.42 1.64
C VAL A 47 20.64 -10.57 2.40
N SER A 48 21.33 -11.70 2.23
CA SER A 48 22.56 -11.99 3.00
C SER A 48 23.80 -11.24 2.50
N SER A 49 23.92 -11.04 1.18
CA SER A 49 25.20 -10.69 0.55
C SER A 49 25.18 -9.41 -0.29
N HIS A 50 24.02 -8.96 -0.77
CA HIS A 50 23.95 -7.83 -1.71
C HIS A 50 23.35 -6.57 -1.10
N VAL A 51 22.36 -6.68 -0.21
CA VAL A 51 21.68 -5.54 0.43
C VAL A 51 22.68 -4.54 1.03
N GLN A 52 23.71 -5.03 1.71
CA GLN A 52 24.71 -4.18 2.36
C GLN A 52 25.55 -3.32 1.40
N ASN A 53 25.57 -3.68 0.11
CA ASN A 53 26.31 -2.98 -0.93
C ASN A 53 25.45 -1.95 -1.69
N THR A 54 24.16 -1.82 -1.34
CA THR A 54 23.29 -0.77 -1.88
C THR A 54 23.57 0.56 -1.18
N LEU A 55 23.17 1.69 -1.77
CA LEU A 55 23.22 2.99 -1.09
C LEU A 55 22.19 3.08 0.05
N PHE A 56 21.05 2.41 -0.12
CA PHE A 56 19.93 2.47 0.82
C PHE A 56 20.31 1.91 2.19
N TYR A 57 20.95 0.74 2.22
CA TYR A 57 21.29 0.07 3.48
C TYR A 57 22.19 0.90 4.44
N PRO A 58 23.41 1.32 4.07
CA PRO A 58 24.28 2.09 4.96
C PRO A 58 23.72 3.47 5.30
N GLN A 59 22.96 4.10 4.41
CA GLN A 59 22.27 5.36 4.70
C GLN A 59 21.22 5.15 5.80
N SER A 60 20.32 4.18 5.60
CA SER A 60 19.27 3.87 6.56
C SER A 60 19.81 3.40 7.91
N LEU A 61 20.93 2.67 7.95
CA LEU A 61 21.60 2.34 9.22
C LEU A 61 22.05 3.58 10.00
N ARG A 62 22.59 4.61 9.32
CA ARG A 62 22.96 5.88 9.96
C ARG A 62 21.75 6.62 10.49
N ASP A 63 20.68 6.67 9.71
CA ASP A 63 19.45 7.36 10.11
C ASP A 63 18.75 6.66 11.28
N ILE A 64 18.70 5.32 11.27
CA ILE A 64 18.18 4.51 12.38
C ILE A 64 19.06 4.69 13.63
N ASN A 65 20.38 4.63 13.51
CA ASN A 65 21.30 4.83 14.63
C ASN A 65 21.10 6.21 15.28
N ALA A 66 20.99 7.27 14.46
CA ALA A 66 20.72 8.62 14.93
C ALA A 66 19.33 8.77 15.54
N MET A 67 18.30 8.12 14.98
CA MET A 67 16.94 8.09 15.54
C MET A 67 16.92 7.44 16.92
N LEU A 68 17.70 6.37 17.12
CA LEU A 68 17.85 5.72 18.43
C LEU A 68 18.67 6.55 19.43
N GLY A 69 19.17 7.73 19.04
CA GLY A 69 19.97 8.62 19.89
C GLY A 69 21.42 8.17 20.04
N ARG A 70 21.90 7.29 19.15
CA ARG A 70 23.26 6.76 19.18
C ARG A 70 24.19 7.61 18.32
N GLY A 71 25.39 7.87 18.83
CA GLY A 71 26.48 8.51 18.08
C GLY A 71 27.45 7.49 17.49
N GLY A 72 28.33 7.98 16.61
CA GLY A 72 29.37 7.15 15.97
C GLY A 72 28.87 6.27 14.83
N GLU A 73 29.73 5.35 14.39
CA GLU A 73 29.42 4.42 13.29
C GLU A 73 28.30 3.45 13.67
N PRO A 74 27.36 3.13 12.75
CA PRO A 74 26.29 2.18 13.02
C PRO A 74 26.82 0.79 13.38
N ASN A 75 26.31 0.22 14.47
CA ASN A 75 26.56 -1.16 14.88
C ASN A 75 25.22 -1.90 14.96
N ILE A 76 25.07 -2.97 14.17
CA ILE A 76 23.79 -3.67 13.98
C ILE A 76 23.30 -4.31 15.29
N GLU A 77 24.18 -5.00 16.02
CA GLU A 77 23.84 -5.65 17.29
C GLU A 77 23.30 -4.64 18.31
N ALA A 78 23.96 -3.49 18.43
CA ALA A 78 23.53 -2.41 19.30
C ALA A 78 22.22 -1.75 18.83
N ILE A 79 22.02 -1.63 17.51
CA ILE A 79 20.75 -1.14 16.93
C ILE A 79 19.61 -2.09 17.26
N LEU A 80 19.78 -3.40 17.07
CA LEU A 80 18.76 -4.41 17.36
C LEU A 80 18.43 -4.45 18.85
N THR A 81 19.45 -4.39 19.70
CA THR A 81 19.26 -4.35 21.16
C THR A 81 18.41 -3.16 21.57
N GLU A 82 18.75 -1.95 21.12
CA GLU A 82 18.01 -0.73 21.48
C GLU A 82 16.59 -0.72 20.90
N ARG A 83 16.42 -1.20 19.65
CA ARG A 83 15.10 -1.33 19.03
C ARG A 83 14.20 -2.26 19.81
N ASN A 84 14.71 -3.42 20.23
CA ASN A 84 13.94 -4.42 20.95
C ASN A 84 13.63 -3.96 22.38
N LEU A 85 14.52 -3.19 23.02
CA LEU A 85 14.26 -2.53 24.31
C LEU A 85 13.14 -1.48 24.22
N LEU A 86 13.08 -0.70 23.14
CA LEU A 86 12.00 0.29 22.93
C LEU A 86 10.66 -0.36 22.59
N GLY A 87 10.69 -1.51 21.92
CA GLY A 87 9.51 -2.18 21.39
C GLY A 87 8.82 -1.39 20.26
N THR A 88 7.86 -2.04 19.59
CA THR A 88 7.16 -1.46 18.42
C THR A 88 6.49 -0.13 18.74
N ALA A 89 5.77 -0.04 19.87
CA ALA A 89 5.11 1.19 20.28
C ALA A 89 6.09 2.36 20.52
N GLY A 90 7.21 2.09 21.20
CA GLY A 90 8.24 3.10 21.42
C GLY A 90 8.90 3.57 20.12
N LEU A 91 9.16 2.64 19.20
CA LEU A 91 9.70 2.94 17.88
C LEU A 91 8.75 3.79 17.03
N VAL A 92 7.48 3.41 16.91
CA VAL A 92 6.47 4.16 16.15
C VAL A 92 6.37 5.58 16.66
N ARG A 93 6.22 5.76 17.97
CA ARG A 93 6.10 7.10 18.58
C ARG A 93 7.33 7.96 18.31
N ARG A 94 8.52 7.38 18.45
CA ARG A 94 9.78 8.10 18.22
C ARG A 94 9.95 8.48 16.75
N ILE A 95 9.60 7.59 15.82
CA ILE A 95 9.66 7.86 14.38
C ILE A 95 8.69 8.99 14.00
N VAL A 96 7.42 8.89 14.43
CA VAL A 96 6.38 9.90 14.15
C VAL A 96 6.80 11.28 14.64
N GLN A 97 7.30 11.38 15.87
CA GLN A 97 7.75 12.65 16.44
C GLN A 97 8.99 13.19 15.73
N ARG A 98 9.99 12.34 15.45
CA ARG A 98 11.25 12.78 14.84
C ARG A 98 11.07 13.21 13.38
N ALA A 99 10.21 12.51 12.63
CA ALA A 99 9.94 12.78 11.23
C ALA A 99 8.84 13.84 11.02
N ASN A 100 8.31 14.43 12.10
CA ASN A 100 7.22 15.41 12.06
C ASN A 100 6.01 14.88 11.26
N ILE A 101 5.61 13.63 11.50
CA ILE A 101 4.46 13.03 10.83
C ILE A 101 3.20 13.53 11.52
N GLY A 102 2.41 14.32 10.80
CA GLY A 102 1.14 14.91 11.27
C GLY A 102 -0.09 14.10 10.88
N GLY A 103 0.08 12.93 10.27
CA GLY A 103 -1.00 12.01 9.91
C GLY A 103 -0.51 10.85 9.07
N MET A 104 -1.18 9.70 9.19
CA MET A 104 -0.86 8.47 8.47
C MET A 104 -2.12 7.88 7.85
N ILE A 105 -2.06 7.52 6.57
CA ILE A 105 -3.12 6.82 5.85
C ILE A 105 -2.64 5.40 5.57
N VAL A 106 -3.17 4.45 6.35
CA VAL A 106 -2.59 3.13 6.55
C VAL A 106 -3.43 2.05 5.86
N ASP A 107 -2.77 1.25 5.02
CA ASP A 107 -3.34 0.06 4.39
C ASP A 107 -3.09 -1.18 5.25
N PHE A 108 -4.15 -1.60 5.95
CA PHE A 108 -4.16 -2.79 6.80
C PHE A 108 -4.53 -4.08 6.04
N GLY A 109 -4.74 -4.01 4.72
CA GLY A 109 -5.02 -5.18 3.89
C GLY A 109 -3.77 -5.97 3.50
N TYR A 110 -2.57 -5.45 3.77
CA TYR A 110 -1.31 -6.17 3.59
C TYR A 110 -0.92 -6.92 4.87
N GLN A 111 -0.64 -8.22 4.75
CA GLN A 111 -0.17 -9.06 5.88
C GLN A 111 -0.97 -8.85 7.17
N ALA A 112 -2.31 -8.77 7.05
CA ALA A 112 -3.20 -8.34 8.13
C ALA A 112 -3.06 -9.18 9.41
N ASP A 113 -2.86 -10.50 9.26
CA ASP A 113 -2.72 -11.41 10.40
C ASP A 113 -1.38 -11.25 11.13
N ASP A 114 -0.33 -10.89 10.40
CA ASP A 114 1.03 -10.70 10.94
C ASP A 114 1.29 -9.27 11.44
N SER A 115 0.42 -8.32 11.05
CA SER A 115 0.61 -6.89 11.31
C SER A 115 -0.32 -6.36 12.40
N HIS A 116 0.08 -5.27 13.03
CA HIS A 116 -0.73 -4.58 14.03
C HIS A 116 -2.06 -4.07 13.43
N SER A 117 -3.12 -4.18 14.22
CA SER A 117 -4.47 -3.76 13.83
C SER A 117 -4.62 -2.23 13.83
N VAL A 118 -5.75 -1.74 13.32
CA VAL A 118 -6.12 -0.32 13.37
C VAL A 118 -6.14 0.19 14.81
N ASP A 119 -6.68 -0.60 15.73
CA ASP A 119 -6.79 -0.22 17.14
C ASP A 119 -5.43 -0.23 17.84
N ASP A 120 -4.56 -1.20 17.50
CA ASP A 120 -3.17 -1.20 17.98
C ASP A 120 -2.44 0.08 17.55
N MET A 121 -2.52 0.44 16.26
CA MET A 121 -1.90 1.65 15.73
C MET A 121 -2.42 2.91 16.42
N ARG A 122 -3.75 3.03 16.61
CA ARG A 122 -4.35 4.14 17.35
C ARG A 122 -3.88 4.20 18.80
N GLY A 123 -3.70 3.04 19.44
CA GLY A 123 -3.11 2.94 20.78
C GLY A 123 -1.66 3.43 20.82
N MET A 124 -0.82 3.01 19.87
CA MET A 124 0.58 3.46 19.78
C MET A 124 0.69 4.98 19.58
N LEU A 125 -0.21 5.56 18.80
CA LEU A 125 -0.24 6.99 18.47
C LEU A 125 -0.98 7.84 19.52
N GLN A 126 -1.58 7.23 20.55
CA GLN A 126 -2.36 7.96 21.54
C GLN A 126 -1.55 9.09 22.19
N GLY A 127 -2.11 10.31 22.19
CA GLY A 127 -1.46 11.51 22.73
C GLY A 127 -0.45 12.17 21.80
N LEU A 128 -0.29 11.70 20.56
CA LEU A 128 0.40 12.42 19.49
C LEU A 128 -0.60 13.12 18.57
N ASP A 129 -0.21 14.24 17.97
CA ASP A 129 -1.00 14.94 16.95
C ASP A 129 -0.80 14.29 15.56
N CYS A 130 -1.19 13.01 15.47
CA CYS A 130 -1.02 12.19 14.27
C CYS A 130 -2.22 11.24 14.12
N PRO A 131 -3.29 11.63 13.41
CA PRO A 131 -4.39 10.74 13.11
C PRO A 131 -3.94 9.55 12.26
N CYS A 132 -4.52 8.38 12.55
CA CYS A 132 -4.37 7.16 11.77
C CYS A 132 -5.68 6.89 11.01
N LEU A 133 -5.60 7.04 9.69
CA LEU A 133 -6.71 6.89 8.75
C LEU A 133 -6.63 5.54 8.05
N TYR A 134 -7.79 4.95 7.77
CA TYR A 134 -7.89 3.59 7.23
C TYR A 134 -8.00 3.58 5.71
N VAL A 135 -7.16 2.79 5.04
CA VAL A 135 -7.29 2.44 3.63
C VAL A 135 -7.92 1.06 3.50
N LEU A 136 -8.98 0.96 2.70
CA LEU A 136 -9.61 -0.33 2.37
C LEU A 136 -8.98 -0.90 1.11
N ARG A 137 -8.26 -2.03 1.25
CA ARG A 137 -7.69 -2.76 0.11
C ARG A 137 -8.76 -3.57 -0.60
N LEU A 138 -9.01 -3.23 -1.86
CA LEU A 138 -10.14 -3.72 -2.65
C LEU A 138 -10.05 -5.23 -2.87
N GLU A 139 -8.93 -5.74 -3.34
CA GLU A 139 -8.79 -7.15 -3.74
C GLU A 139 -8.91 -8.08 -2.53
N THR A 140 -8.27 -7.74 -1.41
CA THR A 140 -8.35 -8.53 -0.18
C THR A 140 -9.75 -8.52 0.40
N ARG A 141 -10.45 -7.38 0.33
CA ARG A 141 -11.84 -7.32 0.76
C ARG A 141 -12.76 -8.10 -0.16
N ALA A 142 -12.54 -8.03 -1.48
CA ALA A 142 -13.28 -8.82 -2.45
C ALA A 142 -13.11 -10.32 -2.17
N GLU A 143 -11.88 -10.81 -1.97
CA GLU A 143 -11.60 -12.21 -1.63
C GLU A 143 -12.41 -12.68 -0.41
N GLN A 144 -12.43 -11.89 0.67
CA GLN A 144 -13.23 -12.20 1.87
C GLN A 144 -14.73 -12.26 1.57
N LEU A 145 -15.25 -11.31 0.78
CA LEU A 145 -16.66 -11.27 0.39
C LEU A 145 -17.03 -12.44 -0.53
N MET A 146 -16.16 -12.86 -1.43
CA MET A 146 -16.35 -14.03 -2.30
C MET A 146 -16.47 -15.32 -1.48
N ILE A 147 -15.61 -15.50 -0.48
CA ILE A 147 -15.68 -16.66 0.43
C ILE A 147 -16.96 -16.64 1.26
N ALA A 148 -17.34 -15.47 1.78
CA ALA A 148 -18.56 -15.33 2.58
C ALA A 148 -19.85 -15.48 1.75
N ASN A 149 -19.79 -15.19 0.45
CA ASN A 149 -20.94 -15.21 -0.47
C ASN A 149 -20.57 -15.99 -1.74
N PRO A 150 -20.56 -17.34 -1.72
CA PRO A 150 -20.09 -18.18 -2.83
C PRO A 150 -21.12 -18.33 -3.96
N ASP A 151 -21.75 -17.22 -4.32
CA ASP A 151 -22.76 -17.03 -5.36
C ASP A 151 -22.60 -15.60 -5.90
N PHE A 152 -22.55 -15.43 -7.22
CA PHE A 152 -22.14 -14.17 -7.83
C PHE A 152 -23.07 -13.01 -7.48
N ASP A 153 -24.39 -13.20 -7.55
CA ASP A 153 -25.36 -12.13 -7.28
C ASP A 153 -25.32 -11.69 -5.81
N ARG A 154 -25.21 -12.65 -4.88
CA ARG A 154 -25.04 -12.36 -3.45
C ARG A 154 -23.72 -11.66 -3.18
N PHE A 155 -22.63 -12.11 -3.82
CA PHE A 155 -21.33 -11.47 -3.73
C PHE A 155 -21.39 -10.03 -4.21
N MET A 156 -21.95 -9.76 -5.39
CA MET A 156 -22.06 -8.41 -5.95
C MET A 156 -22.93 -7.51 -5.06
N THR A 157 -24.02 -8.04 -4.51
CA THR A 157 -24.83 -7.30 -3.52
C THR A 157 -24.00 -6.90 -2.30
N ALA A 158 -23.23 -7.84 -1.74
CA ALA A 158 -22.36 -7.58 -0.60
C ALA A 158 -21.21 -6.63 -0.96
N PHE A 159 -20.64 -6.73 -2.15
CA PHE A 159 -19.60 -5.85 -2.67
C PHE A 159 -20.11 -4.42 -2.78
N VAL A 160 -21.25 -4.19 -3.45
CA VAL A 160 -21.85 -2.86 -3.56
C VAL A 160 -22.11 -2.25 -2.18
N LEU A 161 -22.68 -3.04 -1.26
CA LEU A 161 -22.92 -2.60 0.12
C LEU A 161 -21.62 -2.25 0.86
N GLU A 162 -20.57 -3.02 0.65
CA GLU A 162 -19.27 -2.83 1.30
C GLU A 162 -18.62 -1.51 0.85
N PHE A 163 -18.63 -1.23 -0.45
CA PHE A 163 -17.98 -0.06 -1.04
C PHE A 163 -18.87 1.20 -1.05
N THR A 164 -20.11 1.12 -0.58
CA THR A 164 -21.00 2.29 -0.41
C THR A 164 -20.83 2.92 0.97
N ASN A 165 -20.93 4.26 1.05
CA ASN A 165 -20.82 5.07 2.27
C ASN A 165 -19.48 4.91 3.02
N LEU A 166 -18.37 4.80 2.28
CA LEU A 166 -17.04 4.52 2.82
C LEU A 166 -16.59 5.50 3.91
N ARG A 167 -16.84 6.81 3.72
CA ARG A 167 -16.50 7.84 4.73
C ARG A 167 -17.23 7.60 6.06
N VAL A 168 -18.51 7.17 6.01
CA VAL A 168 -19.29 6.86 7.22
C VAL A 168 -18.71 5.65 7.95
N LYS A 169 -18.13 4.71 7.21
CA LYS A 169 -17.41 3.55 7.75
C LYS A 169 -15.98 3.87 8.21
N GLY A 170 -15.55 5.13 8.13
CA GLY A 170 -14.21 5.56 8.54
C GLY A 170 -13.09 5.25 7.54
N VAL A 171 -13.44 4.92 6.30
CA VAL A 171 -12.48 4.68 5.21
C VAL A 171 -12.08 6.02 4.59
N ALA A 172 -10.78 6.25 4.50
CA ALA A 172 -10.20 7.47 3.94
C ALA A 172 -9.81 7.33 2.45
N ALA A 173 -9.44 6.12 2.02
CA ALA A 173 -9.08 5.81 0.64
C ALA A 173 -9.39 4.34 0.31
N LEU A 174 -9.53 4.05 -0.98
CA LEU A 174 -9.40 2.68 -1.48
C LEU A 174 -7.98 2.44 -1.98
N LYS A 175 -7.51 1.19 -1.88
CA LYS A 175 -6.27 0.74 -2.52
C LYS A 175 -6.56 -0.44 -3.44
N SER A 176 -6.13 -0.34 -4.68
CA SER A 176 -6.01 -1.47 -5.60
C SER A 176 -4.54 -1.91 -5.70
N ILE A 177 -4.35 -3.22 -5.58
CA ILE A 177 -3.10 -3.93 -5.86
C ILE A 177 -3.19 -4.72 -7.18
N ILE A 178 -4.08 -4.35 -8.11
CA ILE A 178 -4.28 -5.07 -9.38
C ILE A 178 -3.00 -5.24 -10.20
N ALA A 179 -2.03 -4.33 -10.07
CA ALA A 179 -0.70 -4.45 -10.66
C ALA A 179 0.06 -5.72 -10.22
N TYR A 180 -0.10 -6.15 -8.96
CA TYR A 180 0.44 -7.43 -8.46
C TYR A 180 -0.39 -8.66 -8.87
N ARG A 181 -1.55 -8.45 -9.50
CA ARG A 181 -2.48 -9.51 -9.87
C ARG A 181 -2.50 -9.68 -11.39
N SER A 182 -3.34 -8.91 -12.07
CA SER A 182 -3.57 -9.03 -13.52
C SER A 182 -2.95 -7.91 -14.35
N GLY A 183 -2.42 -6.86 -13.71
CA GLY A 183 -1.86 -5.68 -14.38
C GLY A 183 -2.79 -4.48 -14.45
N LEU A 184 -2.25 -3.34 -14.83
CA LEU A 184 -2.96 -2.05 -14.89
C LEU A 184 -3.75 -1.82 -16.19
N ASP A 185 -3.63 -2.72 -17.17
CA ASP A 185 -4.37 -2.65 -18.44
C ASP A 185 -5.83 -3.10 -18.26
N ILE A 186 -6.62 -2.32 -17.53
CA ILE A 186 -8.00 -2.66 -17.16
C ILE A 186 -8.91 -2.61 -18.39
N GLN A 187 -9.56 -3.72 -18.69
CA GLN A 187 -10.45 -3.87 -19.84
C GLN A 187 -11.92 -3.81 -19.45
N SER A 188 -12.75 -3.29 -20.37
CA SER A 188 -14.20 -3.36 -20.22
C SER A 188 -14.66 -4.81 -20.24
N THR A 189 -15.40 -5.21 -19.21
CA THR A 189 -15.91 -6.57 -19.02
C THR A 189 -17.41 -6.52 -18.79
N THR A 190 -18.15 -7.48 -19.35
CA THR A 190 -19.60 -7.60 -19.09
C THR A 190 -19.86 -8.36 -17.78
N GLU A 191 -21.01 -8.10 -17.15
CA GLU A 191 -21.43 -8.81 -15.94
C GLU A 191 -21.47 -10.34 -16.15
N SER A 192 -21.93 -10.81 -17.31
CA SER A 192 -21.94 -12.24 -17.64
C SER A 192 -20.53 -12.86 -17.66
N GLN A 193 -19.54 -12.16 -18.22
CA GLN A 193 -18.16 -12.63 -18.23
C GLN A 193 -17.55 -12.63 -16.82
N ALA A 194 -17.90 -11.62 -16.00
CA ALA A 194 -17.47 -11.56 -14.61
C ALA A 194 -18.10 -12.69 -13.77
N ALA A 195 -19.38 -13.01 -13.99
CA ALA A 195 -20.08 -14.11 -13.33
C ALA A 195 -19.47 -15.47 -13.69
N GLU A 196 -19.14 -15.69 -14.96
CA GLU A 196 -18.44 -16.91 -15.41
C GLU A 196 -17.07 -17.02 -14.74
N ALA A 197 -16.26 -15.96 -14.80
CA ALA A 197 -14.95 -15.91 -14.16
C ALA A 197 -15.01 -16.11 -12.64
N PHE A 198 -16.03 -15.57 -11.97
CA PHE A 198 -16.29 -15.81 -10.55
C PHE A 198 -16.56 -17.28 -10.26
N ASN A 199 -17.43 -17.92 -11.04
CA ASN A 199 -17.77 -19.32 -10.87
C ASN A 199 -16.56 -20.23 -11.07
N GLU A 200 -15.70 -19.93 -12.04
CA GLU A 200 -14.42 -20.62 -12.25
C GLU A 200 -13.50 -20.48 -11.03
N VAL A 201 -13.30 -19.26 -10.53
CA VAL A 201 -12.47 -19.00 -9.33
C VAL A 201 -13.01 -19.76 -8.12
N MET A 202 -14.32 -19.72 -7.88
CA MET A 202 -14.93 -20.41 -6.76
C MET A 202 -14.91 -21.94 -6.91
N ALA A 203 -15.00 -22.47 -8.13
CA ALA A 203 -14.85 -23.89 -8.39
C ALA A 203 -13.43 -24.40 -8.10
N SER A 204 -12.41 -23.63 -8.49
CA SER A 204 -11.01 -23.92 -8.14
C SER A 204 -10.77 -23.80 -6.64
N GLN A 205 -11.29 -22.75 -5.99
CA GLN A 205 -11.08 -22.51 -4.56
C GLN A 205 -11.68 -23.62 -3.68
N LYS A 206 -12.79 -24.25 -4.07
CA LYS A 206 -13.38 -25.39 -3.34
C LYS A 206 -12.44 -26.59 -3.21
N GLN A 207 -11.43 -26.68 -4.07
CA GLN A 207 -10.43 -27.76 -4.09
C GLN A 207 -9.09 -27.33 -3.48
N SER A 208 -9.00 -26.09 -3.00
CA SER A 208 -7.77 -25.51 -2.45
C SER A 208 -7.85 -25.40 -0.93
N GLU A 209 -6.78 -25.77 -0.25
CA GLU A 209 -6.58 -25.51 1.19
C GLU A 209 -5.87 -24.17 1.45
N ILE A 210 -5.37 -23.52 0.39
CA ILE A 210 -4.69 -22.22 0.46
C ILE A 210 -5.74 -21.10 0.42
N PRO A 211 -5.57 -20.02 1.21
CA PRO A 211 -6.44 -18.84 1.14
C PRO A 211 -6.60 -18.33 -0.29
N LEU A 212 -7.82 -17.88 -0.61
CA LEU A 212 -8.14 -17.35 -1.94
C LEU A 212 -7.24 -16.15 -2.26
N ARG A 213 -6.51 -16.27 -3.36
CA ARG A 213 -5.81 -15.15 -4.00
C ARG A 213 -6.46 -14.87 -5.35
N LEU A 214 -7.17 -13.76 -5.47
CA LEU A 214 -7.88 -13.38 -6.68
C LEU A 214 -6.90 -12.91 -7.78
N THR A 215 -6.74 -13.71 -8.83
CA THR A 215 -5.86 -13.40 -9.97
C THR A 215 -6.58 -13.41 -11.33
N SER A 216 -7.87 -13.74 -11.35
CA SER A 216 -8.69 -13.71 -12.57
C SER A 216 -8.81 -12.28 -13.10
N LYS A 217 -8.15 -12.01 -14.23
CA LYS A 217 -8.14 -10.68 -14.86
C LYS A 217 -9.55 -10.17 -15.17
N THR A 218 -10.37 -10.99 -15.80
CA THR A 218 -11.75 -10.64 -16.17
C THR A 218 -12.56 -10.20 -14.95
N LEU A 219 -12.48 -10.95 -13.84
CA LEU A 219 -13.19 -10.59 -12.62
C LEU A 219 -12.58 -9.35 -11.95
N LEU A 220 -11.26 -9.25 -11.88
CA LEU A 220 -10.57 -8.08 -11.30
C LEU A 220 -10.92 -6.80 -12.05
N ASP A 221 -10.80 -6.80 -13.38
CA ASP A 221 -11.10 -5.65 -14.22
C ASP A 221 -12.55 -5.18 -14.01
N TYR A 222 -13.50 -6.12 -13.97
CA TYR A 222 -14.91 -5.84 -13.65
C TYR A 222 -15.07 -5.20 -12.27
N LEU A 223 -14.46 -5.78 -11.23
CA LEU A 223 -14.56 -5.27 -9.86
C LEU A 223 -13.93 -3.90 -9.67
N ILE A 224 -12.83 -3.59 -10.37
CA ILE A 224 -12.24 -2.25 -10.33
C ILE A 224 -13.20 -1.23 -10.95
N VAL A 225 -13.76 -1.54 -12.13
CA VAL A 225 -14.74 -0.64 -12.79
C VAL A 225 -15.97 -0.42 -11.91
N GLU A 226 -16.50 -1.48 -11.28
CA GLU A 226 -17.62 -1.36 -10.36
C GLU A 226 -17.28 -0.55 -9.10
N ALA A 227 -16.11 -0.76 -8.50
CA ALA A 227 -15.66 0.05 -7.37
C ALA A 227 -15.54 1.54 -7.75
N LEU A 228 -14.98 1.84 -8.93
CA LEU A 228 -14.87 3.21 -9.45
C LEU A 228 -16.26 3.84 -9.67
N ASN A 229 -17.21 3.09 -10.24
CA ASN A 229 -18.60 3.55 -10.38
C ASN A 229 -19.20 3.91 -8.99
N ILE A 230 -19.02 3.04 -8.00
CA ILE A 230 -19.56 3.22 -6.64
C ILE A 230 -18.93 4.45 -5.95
N VAL A 231 -17.61 4.65 -6.06
CA VAL A 231 -16.92 5.75 -5.35
C VAL A 231 -16.95 7.09 -6.09
N SER A 232 -17.36 7.12 -7.37
CA SER A 232 -17.50 8.34 -8.17
C SER A 232 -18.33 9.44 -7.52
N THR A 233 -19.27 9.08 -6.65
CA THR A 233 -20.15 10.01 -5.93
C THR A 233 -19.78 10.22 -4.46
N GLN A 234 -18.71 9.58 -3.96
CA GLN A 234 -18.36 9.55 -2.53
C GLN A 234 -17.16 10.44 -2.18
N ASN A 235 -16.50 11.03 -3.18
CA ASN A 235 -15.26 11.80 -3.02
C ASN A 235 -14.21 11.01 -2.21
N ILE A 236 -13.99 9.75 -2.56
CA ILE A 236 -12.97 8.87 -1.96
C ILE A 236 -11.84 8.70 -2.99
N PRO A 237 -10.58 8.99 -2.63
CA PRO A 237 -9.45 8.70 -3.51
C PRO A 237 -9.25 7.19 -3.68
N VAL A 238 -8.86 6.78 -4.89
CA VAL A 238 -8.47 5.41 -5.20
C VAL A 238 -6.98 5.38 -5.52
N GLN A 239 -6.23 4.70 -4.67
CA GLN A 239 -4.80 4.48 -4.82
C GLN A 239 -4.58 3.22 -5.66
N PHE A 240 -3.72 3.31 -6.67
CA PHE A 240 -3.23 2.15 -7.42
C PHE A 240 -1.77 1.94 -7.10
N HIS A 241 -1.38 0.73 -6.73
CA HIS A 241 0.03 0.36 -6.81
C HIS A 241 0.48 0.41 -8.27
N THR A 242 1.60 1.07 -8.54
CA THR A 242 2.19 1.12 -9.88
C THR A 242 3.69 0.88 -9.82
N ALA A 243 4.25 0.36 -10.91
CA ALA A 243 5.67 0.19 -11.11
C ALA A 243 6.35 -0.77 -10.09
N LEU A 244 7.37 -0.32 -9.36
CA LEU A 244 8.23 -1.16 -8.51
C LEU A 244 7.45 -1.88 -7.41
N GLY A 245 7.69 -3.18 -7.31
CA GLY A 245 7.27 -4.06 -6.22
C GLY A 245 8.24 -5.24 -6.09
N ASP A 246 7.87 -6.23 -5.28
CA ASP A 246 8.60 -7.49 -5.16
C ASP A 246 8.53 -8.35 -6.44
N THR A 247 9.12 -9.54 -6.42
CA THR A 247 9.19 -10.40 -7.61
C THR A 247 7.84 -10.97 -8.06
N ASP A 248 6.76 -10.77 -7.32
CA ASP A 248 5.39 -11.14 -7.70
C ASP A 248 4.80 -10.15 -8.72
N VAL A 249 5.30 -8.91 -8.79
CA VAL A 249 4.83 -7.92 -9.77
C VAL A 249 5.42 -8.18 -11.15
N ASP A 250 4.56 -8.23 -12.17
CA ASP A 250 4.99 -8.14 -13.57
C ASP A 250 5.17 -6.65 -13.92
N LEU A 251 6.42 -6.18 -13.84
CA LEU A 251 6.73 -4.76 -14.03
C LEU A 251 6.22 -4.21 -15.36
N LEU A 252 6.21 -5.03 -16.43
CA LEU A 252 5.70 -4.61 -17.75
C LEU A 252 4.21 -4.26 -17.71
N LYS A 253 3.45 -4.94 -16.84
CA LYS A 253 2.01 -4.72 -16.65
C LYS A 253 1.71 -3.69 -15.55
N ALA A 254 2.73 -3.21 -14.83
CA ALA A 254 2.61 -2.22 -13.78
C ALA A 254 2.91 -0.79 -14.28
N ASN A 255 3.01 -0.57 -15.60
CA ASN A 255 3.18 0.78 -16.16
C ASN A 255 1.89 1.61 -15.97
N PRO A 256 1.94 2.76 -15.26
CA PRO A 256 0.77 3.59 -15.00
C PRO A 256 0.07 4.10 -16.26
N LEU A 257 0.77 4.25 -17.41
CA LEU A 257 0.12 4.65 -18.68
C LEU A 257 -0.99 3.69 -19.11
N LEU A 258 -0.96 2.44 -18.66
CA LEU A 258 -2.02 1.46 -18.94
C LEU A 258 -3.37 1.85 -18.30
N LEU A 259 -3.37 2.73 -17.29
CA LEU A 259 -4.60 3.29 -16.70
C LEU A 259 -5.21 4.43 -17.53
N LYS A 260 -4.59 4.86 -18.63
CA LYS A 260 -5.13 5.94 -19.47
C LYS A 260 -6.61 5.73 -19.85
N PRO A 261 -7.09 4.53 -20.23
CA PRO A 261 -8.51 4.30 -20.50
C PRO A 261 -9.43 4.61 -19.31
N ILE A 262 -8.98 4.39 -18.07
CA ILE A 262 -9.74 4.76 -16.85
C ILE A 262 -9.83 6.28 -16.73
N PHE A 263 -8.74 7.00 -17.02
CA PHE A 263 -8.74 8.46 -17.00
C PHE A 263 -9.56 9.09 -18.15
N ASP A 264 -9.62 8.43 -19.31
CA ASP A 264 -10.43 8.88 -20.45
C ASP A 264 -11.94 8.68 -20.23
N ASP A 265 -12.33 7.75 -19.35
CA ASP A 265 -13.72 7.45 -19.05
C ASP A 265 -14.39 8.58 -18.25
N GLN A 266 -15.38 9.21 -18.87
CA GLN A 266 -16.08 10.36 -18.28
C GLN A 266 -16.81 10.03 -16.98
N ARG A 267 -17.13 8.77 -16.71
CA ARG A 267 -17.75 8.35 -15.44
C ARG A 267 -16.82 8.56 -14.24
N PHE A 268 -15.50 8.54 -14.47
CA PHE A 268 -14.49 8.56 -13.39
C PHE A 268 -13.72 9.87 -13.30
N ARG A 269 -14.10 10.88 -14.10
CA ARG A 269 -13.39 12.17 -14.19
C ARG A 269 -13.21 12.92 -12.86
N ASP A 270 -14.10 12.66 -11.89
CA ASP A 270 -14.10 13.31 -10.57
C ASP A 270 -13.61 12.39 -9.45
N VAL A 271 -13.25 11.13 -9.76
CA VAL A 271 -12.61 10.22 -8.80
C VAL A 271 -11.14 10.62 -8.68
N PRO A 272 -10.63 11.02 -7.50
CA PRO A 272 -9.21 11.26 -7.33
C PRO A 272 -8.46 9.92 -7.43
N ILE A 273 -7.51 9.82 -8.35
CA ILE A 273 -6.71 8.61 -8.56
C ILE A 273 -5.26 8.92 -8.18
N VAL A 274 -4.69 8.14 -7.27
CA VAL A 274 -3.30 8.29 -6.81
C VAL A 274 -2.47 7.12 -7.33
N LEU A 275 -1.44 7.43 -8.10
CA LEU A 275 -0.46 6.46 -8.60
C LEU A 275 0.67 6.32 -7.58
N LEU A 276 0.76 5.18 -6.89
CA LEU A 276 1.79 4.96 -5.87
C LEU A 276 3.09 4.45 -6.49
N HIS A 277 4.22 4.82 -5.89
CA HIS A 277 5.61 4.43 -6.18
C HIS A 277 6.17 4.96 -7.49
N CYS A 278 5.51 4.65 -8.61
CA CYS A 278 5.75 5.12 -9.97
C CYS A 278 7.14 4.82 -10.58
N TYR A 279 8.20 4.55 -9.82
CA TYR A 279 9.53 4.20 -10.37
C TYR A 279 9.52 2.78 -10.95
N PRO A 280 10.05 2.53 -12.18
CA PRO A 280 10.83 3.44 -13.03
C PRO A 280 10.00 4.27 -14.02
N TYR A 281 8.68 4.08 -14.06
CA TYR A 281 7.73 4.75 -14.95
C TYR A 281 7.33 6.16 -14.50
N LEU A 282 8.28 6.91 -13.94
CA LEU A 282 8.00 8.25 -13.41
C LEU A 282 7.57 9.22 -14.53
N LYS A 283 8.11 9.08 -15.73
CA LYS A 283 7.77 9.95 -16.86
C LYS A 283 6.32 9.73 -17.32
N GLU A 284 5.90 8.48 -17.31
CA GLU A 284 4.55 8.03 -17.60
C GLU A 284 3.54 8.56 -16.57
N ALA A 285 3.84 8.42 -15.27
CA ALA A 285 3.02 8.98 -14.20
C ALA A 285 2.96 10.52 -14.26
N ALA A 286 4.09 11.18 -14.51
CA ALA A 286 4.17 12.63 -14.68
C ALA A 286 3.35 13.11 -15.90
N TYR A 287 3.35 12.36 -17.00
CA TYR A 287 2.49 12.64 -18.15
C TYR A 287 1.00 12.60 -17.75
N LEU A 288 0.56 11.56 -17.05
CA LEU A 288 -0.84 11.43 -16.63
C LEU A 288 -1.26 12.58 -15.69
N THR A 289 -0.46 12.89 -14.68
CA THR A 289 -0.73 14.01 -13.75
C THR A 289 -0.73 15.38 -14.40
N ASN A 290 -0.03 15.54 -15.53
CA ASN A 290 -0.08 16.76 -16.33
C ASN A 290 -1.32 16.83 -17.26
N MET A 291 -1.90 15.69 -17.62
CA MET A 291 -3.02 15.60 -18.58
C MET A 291 -4.40 15.52 -17.91
N TYR A 292 -4.50 14.90 -16.72
CA TYR A 292 -5.77 14.63 -16.06
C TYR A 292 -5.83 15.32 -14.70
N GLY A 293 -6.85 16.16 -14.48
CA GLY A 293 -7.00 16.97 -13.27
C GLY A 293 -7.33 16.18 -12.00
N ASN A 294 -7.68 14.91 -12.13
CA ASN A 294 -7.95 13.99 -11.03
C ASN A 294 -6.80 12.98 -10.79
N ALA A 295 -5.68 13.09 -11.51
CA ALA A 295 -4.51 12.24 -11.34
C ALA A 295 -3.50 12.85 -10.36
N TYR A 296 -3.04 12.05 -9.41
CA TYR A 296 -1.99 12.36 -8.44
C TYR A 296 -0.94 11.24 -8.46
N LEU A 297 0.27 11.53 -7.99
CA LEU A 297 1.31 10.50 -7.83
C LEU A 297 2.10 10.72 -6.53
N ASP A 298 2.74 9.67 -6.07
CA ASP A 298 3.85 9.76 -5.12
C ASP A 298 5.09 9.01 -5.63
N LEU A 299 6.16 9.06 -4.83
CA LEU A 299 7.46 8.43 -5.08
C LEU A 299 7.85 7.52 -3.92
N SER A 300 6.84 6.92 -3.27
CA SER A 300 7.05 6.02 -2.11
C SER A 300 7.83 4.76 -2.46
#